data_AF-A0A4Q3VS05-F1
#
_entry.id   AF-A0A4Q3VS05-F1
#
_cell.length_a   1.000
_cell.length_b   1.000
_cell.length_c   1.000
_cell.angle_alpha   90.00
_cell.angle_beta   90.00
_cell.angle_gamma   90.00
#
_symmetry.space_group_name_H-M   'P 1'
#
loop_
_entity.id
_entity.type
_entity.pdbx_description
1 polymer ?
#
loop_
_entity_poly.entity_id
_entity_poly.type
_entity_poly.pdbx_seq_one_letter_code
_entity_poly.pdbx_strand_id
1 'polypeptide(L)'
;MTASIASASTLRALRPFALLAVFASAFASAQPATPPAPPASGQTPPPNTASLPGTDAERAQIAKSGVMLDKFNQIDILGKLLPVALTKEQIRAILPSIQKARQKEFEIRLLDATELQKLEADVNKAVDGGADRNEVPTPELQNRIRKVASAILIRRQIATNEMIDLVYAACQKNLDAGQLKVMASTLKPEAAAPGAKVEGDEANIRSFIRYILLDGLTYDLLRRMSRPA
;
A
#
# COMPACT_ATOMS: atom_id res chain seq x y z
N MET A 1 -29.70 43.85 4.94
CA MET A 1 -29.71 42.62 5.76
C MET A 1 -30.36 41.52 4.95
N THR A 2 -29.55 40.69 4.29
CA THR A 2 -30.01 39.50 3.57
C THR A 2 -28.94 38.43 3.77
N ALA A 3 -29.18 37.56 4.75
CA ALA A 3 -28.39 36.35 4.96
C ALA A 3 -28.91 35.26 4.02
N SER A 4 -28.03 34.76 3.15
CA SER A 4 -28.23 33.54 2.38
C SER A 4 -26.97 32.71 2.56
N ILE A 5 -27.04 31.66 3.39
CA ILE A 5 -25.96 30.69 3.55
C ILE A 5 -26.56 29.28 3.70
N ALA A 6 -25.87 28.33 3.06
CA ALA A 6 -25.90 26.88 3.20
C ALA A 6 -26.82 26.11 2.25
N SER A 7 -26.43 26.08 0.97
CA SER A 7 -26.71 24.93 0.11
C SER A 7 -25.70 23.82 0.43
N ALA A 8 -26.23 22.67 0.86
CA ALA A 8 -25.51 21.42 0.99
C ALA A 8 -24.98 20.97 -0.38
N SER A 9 -23.71 20.59 -0.46
CA SER A 9 -23.15 19.98 -1.66
C SER A 9 -22.03 18.99 -1.33
N THR A 10 -22.43 17.72 -1.42
CA THR A 10 -21.75 16.70 -2.23
C THR A 10 -20.55 16.00 -1.59
N LEU A 11 -20.88 14.91 -0.90
CA LEU A 11 -20.11 13.67 -0.84
C LEU A 11 -19.40 13.39 -2.17
N ARG A 12 -18.07 13.51 -2.20
CA ARG A 12 -17.26 13.12 -3.37
C ARG A 12 -16.56 11.80 -3.07
N ALA A 13 -16.94 10.81 -3.87
CA ALA A 13 -16.49 9.43 -3.86
C ALA A 13 -14.96 9.30 -3.92
N LEU A 14 -14.42 8.51 -2.99
CA LEU A 14 -13.12 7.87 -3.11
C LEU A 14 -13.22 6.79 -4.19
N ARG A 15 -12.52 6.98 -5.32
CA ARG A 15 -12.35 5.93 -6.32
C ARG A 15 -11.28 4.94 -5.86
N PRO A 16 -11.54 3.63 -5.95
CA PRO A 16 -10.52 2.61 -5.77
C PRO A 16 -9.65 2.48 -7.03
N PHE A 17 -8.45 1.95 -6.81
CA PHE A 17 -7.44 1.55 -7.77
C PHE A 17 -8.00 0.92 -9.06
N ALA A 18 -7.44 1.31 -10.20
CA ALA A 18 -7.61 0.67 -11.49
C ALA A 18 -6.27 0.13 -12.00
N LEU A 19 -6.38 -0.87 -12.89
CA LEU A 19 -5.39 -1.71 -13.58
C LEU A 19 -5.14 -3.04 -12.85
N LEU A 20 -5.41 -4.23 -13.44
CA LEU A 20 -5.31 -4.59 -14.85
C LEU A 20 -6.16 -5.84 -15.12
N ALA A 21 -7.05 -5.79 -16.13
CA ALA A 21 -7.72 -6.95 -16.71
C ALA A 21 -7.14 -7.18 -18.10
N VAL A 22 -6.68 -8.41 -18.38
CA VAL A 22 -6.40 -8.89 -19.74
C VAL A 22 -7.11 -10.22 -19.90
N PHE A 23 -8.01 -10.26 -20.87
CA PHE A 23 -8.67 -11.43 -21.42
C PHE A 23 -7.66 -12.33 -22.17
N ALA A 24 -7.82 -13.64 -22.07
CA ALA A 24 -7.52 -14.55 -23.18
C ALA A 24 -8.37 -15.81 -23.07
N SER A 25 -9.41 -15.87 -23.90
CA SER A 25 -10.15 -17.05 -24.28
C SER A 25 -9.31 -17.91 -25.23
N ALA A 26 -9.23 -19.23 -24.98
CA ALA A 26 -8.86 -20.20 -25.99
C ALA A 26 -9.62 -21.50 -25.75
N PHE A 27 -10.62 -21.71 -26.60
CA PHE A 27 -11.31 -22.98 -26.81
C PHE A 27 -10.40 -23.86 -27.68
N ALA A 28 -10.03 -25.05 -27.24
CA ALA A 28 -9.48 -26.09 -28.12
C ALA A 28 -9.86 -27.47 -27.58
N SER A 29 -10.76 -28.11 -28.31
CA SER A 29 -11.20 -29.48 -28.19
C SER A 29 -10.20 -30.46 -28.83
N ALA A 30 -9.77 -31.51 -28.11
CA ALA A 30 -9.46 -32.83 -28.66
C ALA A 30 -9.30 -33.89 -27.54
N GLN A 31 -10.11 -34.95 -27.60
CA GLN A 31 -10.02 -36.22 -26.86
C GLN A 31 -9.34 -37.29 -27.76
N PRO A 32 -9.10 -38.57 -27.36
CA PRO A 32 -8.85 -39.21 -26.05
C PRO A 32 -7.71 -40.29 -26.08
N ALA A 33 -7.22 -40.76 -24.91
CA ALA A 33 -6.77 -42.16 -24.68
C ALA A 33 -6.49 -42.46 -23.19
N THR A 34 -6.73 -43.72 -22.80
CA THR A 34 -6.94 -44.34 -21.47
C THR A 34 -5.65 -44.71 -20.66
N PRO A 35 -5.75 -45.22 -19.40
CA PRO A 35 -4.89 -44.82 -18.25
C PRO A 35 -3.81 -45.84 -17.85
N PRO A 36 -2.91 -45.49 -16.90
CA PRO A 36 -2.27 -46.46 -16.01
C PRO A 36 -2.80 -46.40 -14.56
N ALA A 37 -2.73 -47.57 -13.91
CA ALA A 37 -3.33 -47.99 -12.64
C ALA A 37 -2.79 -47.28 -11.36
N PRO A 38 -3.46 -47.43 -10.19
CA PRO A 38 -3.22 -46.61 -9.00
C PRO A 38 -2.13 -47.18 -8.10
N PRO A 39 -1.44 -46.33 -7.31
CA PRO A 39 -0.90 -46.72 -6.02
C PRO A 39 -1.67 -46.08 -4.85
N ALA A 40 -2.01 -46.97 -3.92
CA ALA A 40 -2.46 -46.85 -2.54
C ALA A 40 -2.68 -45.45 -1.90
N SER A 41 -3.88 -45.36 -1.33
CA SER A 41 -4.37 -44.45 -0.29
C SER A 41 -3.34 -44.07 0.79
N GLY A 42 -3.18 -42.76 1.03
CA GLY A 42 -2.38 -42.23 2.15
C GLY A 42 -2.19 -40.70 2.16
N GLN A 43 -3.29 -39.95 2.05
CA GLN A 43 -3.49 -38.52 2.35
C GLN A 43 -2.26 -37.57 2.34
N THR A 44 -2.02 -37.02 1.15
CA THR A 44 -1.92 -35.60 0.77
C THR A 44 -1.45 -34.55 1.82
N PRO A 45 -0.33 -33.83 1.57
CA PRO A 45 -0.09 -32.50 2.15
C PRO A 45 -1.18 -31.49 1.71
N PRO A 46 -1.44 -30.42 2.49
CA PRO A 46 -2.53 -29.47 2.24
C PRO A 46 -2.43 -28.80 0.84
N PRO A 47 -3.57 -28.52 0.18
CA PRO A 47 -3.60 -28.02 -1.19
C PRO A 47 -3.30 -26.51 -1.27
N ASN A 48 -2.37 -26.19 -2.18
CA ASN A 48 -2.16 -24.90 -2.84
C ASN A 48 -1.73 -23.68 -2.00
N THR A 49 -0.45 -23.64 -1.62
CA THR A 49 0.39 -22.58 -2.21
C THR A 49 0.60 -22.96 -3.67
N ALA A 50 -0.31 -22.54 -4.56
CA ALA A 50 -0.03 -22.57 -5.99
C ALA A 50 1.14 -21.59 -6.21
N SER A 51 2.35 -22.13 -6.04
CA SER A 51 3.57 -21.53 -6.54
C SER A 51 3.30 -21.23 -8.00
N LEU A 52 3.48 -19.96 -8.38
CA LEU A 52 3.30 -19.51 -9.76
C LEU A 52 3.94 -20.55 -10.70
N PRO A 53 3.21 -21.04 -11.73
CA PRO A 53 3.79 -21.96 -12.69
C PRO A 53 5.03 -21.30 -13.29
N GLY A 54 6.17 -21.96 -13.14
CA GLY A 54 7.44 -21.48 -13.64
C GLY A 54 8.61 -22.31 -13.13
N THR A 55 9.68 -22.34 -13.91
CA THR A 55 10.97 -22.93 -13.52
C THR A 55 11.64 -22.08 -12.44
N ASP A 56 12.60 -22.64 -11.70
CA ASP A 56 13.39 -21.86 -10.73
C ASP A 56 14.12 -20.67 -11.38
N ALA A 57 14.49 -20.81 -12.67
CA ALA A 57 15.09 -19.75 -13.45
C ALA A 57 14.11 -18.58 -13.66
N GLU A 58 12.83 -18.86 -13.95
CA GLU A 58 11.79 -17.83 -14.09
C GLU A 58 11.49 -17.16 -12.76
N ARG A 59 11.42 -17.93 -11.65
CA ARG A 59 11.31 -17.36 -10.30
C ARG A 59 12.48 -16.43 -9.96
N ALA A 60 13.71 -16.83 -10.29
CA ALA A 60 14.89 -16.00 -10.10
C ALA A 60 14.87 -14.75 -10.99
N GLN A 61 14.36 -14.85 -12.21
CA GLN A 61 14.20 -13.71 -13.11
C GLN A 61 13.14 -12.73 -12.60
N ILE A 62 12.01 -13.21 -12.06
CA ILE A 62 10.99 -12.38 -11.40
C ILE A 62 11.56 -11.68 -10.16
N ALA A 63 12.35 -12.37 -9.34
CA ALA A 63 13.01 -11.74 -8.20
C ALA A 63 13.99 -10.64 -8.65
N LYS A 64 14.79 -10.89 -9.71
CA LYS A 64 15.72 -9.90 -10.28
C LYS A 64 14.98 -8.68 -10.85
N SER A 65 13.85 -8.88 -11.54
CA SER A 65 13.07 -7.76 -12.06
C SER A 65 12.47 -6.92 -10.93
N GLY A 66 12.02 -7.54 -9.84
CA GLY A 66 11.59 -6.85 -8.62
C GLY A 66 12.67 -5.91 -8.06
N VAL A 67 13.91 -6.38 -7.93
CA VAL A 67 15.04 -5.54 -7.48
C VAL A 67 15.30 -4.35 -8.42
N MET A 68 15.08 -4.51 -9.73
CA MET A 68 15.21 -3.40 -10.68
C MET A 68 14.07 -2.39 -10.56
N LEU A 69 12.84 -2.84 -10.30
CA LEU A 69 11.71 -1.95 -10.01
C LEU A 69 11.97 -1.13 -8.74
N ASP A 70 12.54 -1.74 -7.70
CA ASP A 70 12.93 -1.01 -6.49
C ASP A 70 13.99 0.07 -6.78
N LYS A 71 14.94 -0.19 -7.68
CA LYS A 71 15.92 0.81 -8.11
C LYS A 71 15.28 1.95 -8.90
N PHE A 72 14.31 1.68 -9.76
CA PHE A 72 13.55 2.73 -10.45
C PHE A 72 12.81 3.61 -9.45
N ASN A 73 12.17 3.01 -8.45
CA ASN A 73 11.52 3.75 -7.37
C ASN A 73 12.54 4.57 -6.56
N GLN A 74 13.72 4.02 -6.26
CA GLN A 74 14.79 4.78 -5.59
C GLN A 74 15.25 5.99 -6.40
N ILE A 75 15.39 5.87 -7.72
CA ILE A 75 15.74 6.99 -8.61
C ILE A 75 14.64 8.06 -8.55
N ASP A 76 13.38 7.66 -8.60
CA ASP A 76 12.25 8.59 -8.54
C ASP A 76 12.17 9.32 -7.18
N ILE A 77 12.39 8.59 -6.08
CA ILE A 77 12.49 9.16 -4.73
C ILE A 77 13.65 10.16 -4.65
N LEU A 78 14.84 9.79 -5.14
CA LEU A 78 16.00 10.67 -5.16
C LEU A 78 15.75 11.93 -5.99
N GLY A 79 15.06 11.80 -7.14
CA GLY A 79 14.68 12.93 -7.98
C GLY A 79 13.79 13.95 -7.25
N LYS A 80 12.99 13.49 -6.28
CA LYS A 80 12.13 14.35 -5.45
C LYS A 80 12.82 14.82 -4.16
N LEU A 81 13.76 14.05 -3.63
CA LEU A 81 14.42 14.32 -2.36
C LEU A 81 15.64 15.26 -2.50
N LEU A 82 16.46 15.07 -3.54
CA LEU A 82 17.68 15.84 -3.76
C LEU A 82 17.44 17.36 -3.91
N PRO A 83 16.37 17.83 -4.57
CA PRO A 83 16.07 19.27 -4.66
C PRO A 83 15.85 19.96 -3.31
N VAL A 84 15.44 19.21 -2.28
CA VAL A 84 15.24 19.75 -0.92
C VAL A 84 16.59 20.09 -0.26
N ALA A 85 17.71 19.61 -0.80
CA ALA A 85 19.07 19.92 -0.33
C ALA A 85 19.25 19.69 1.18
N LEU A 86 18.80 18.53 1.68
CA LEU A 86 18.91 18.16 3.09
C LEU A 86 20.37 17.94 3.50
N THR A 87 20.80 18.56 4.59
CA THR A 87 22.13 18.28 5.18
C THR A 87 22.15 16.92 5.88
N LYS A 88 23.35 16.35 6.08
CA LYS A 88 23.48 15.07 6.78
C LYS A 88 22.94 15.14 8.21
N GLU A 89 23.13 16.29 8.86
CA GLU A 89 22.67 16.60 10.21
C GLU A 89 21.14 16.65 10.27
N GLN A 90 20.51 17.34 9.31
CA GLN A 90 19.04 17.39 9.19
C GLN A 90 18.45 16.00 8.95
N ILE A 91 19.07 15.20 8.08
CA ILE A 91 18.63 13.83 7.84
C ILE A 91 18.71 13.00 9.14
N ARG A 92 19.82 13.08 9.88
CA ARG A 92 19.97 12.38 11.17
C ARG A 92 18.94 12.84 12.20
N ALA A 93 18.52 14.10 12.17
CA ALA A 93 17.51 14.63 13.09
C ALA A 93 16.08 14.16 12.76
N ILE A 94 15.75 13.94 11.48
CA ILE A 94 14.40 13.54 11.04
C ILE A 94 14.23 12.01 11.03
N LEU A 95 15.32 11.25 10.80
CA LEU A 95 15.30 9.78 10.73
C LEU A 95 14.61 9.09 11.94
N PRO A 96 14.81 9.50 13.20
CA PRO A 96 14.13 8.91 14.35
C PRO A 96 12.60 9.02 14.27
N SER A 97 12.09 10.13 13.72
CA SER A 97 10.66 10.32 13.52
C SER A 97 10.11 9.38 12.44
N ILE A 98 10.83 9.25 11.32
CA ILE A 98 10.45 8.28 10.27
C ILE A 98 10.48 6.86 10.82
N GLN A 99 11.48 6.49 11.63
CA GLN A 99 11.56 5.17 12.24
C GLN A 99 10.38 4.89 13.18
N LYS A 100 9.97 5.86 14.00
CA LYS A 100 8.77 5.75 14.85
C LYS A 100 7.49 5.57 14.02
N ALA A 101 7.37 6.30 12.91
CA ALA A 101 6.25 6.11 11.99
C ALA A 101 6.22 4.68 11.41
N ARG A 102 7.35 4.16 10.93
CA ARG A 102 7.45 2.77 10.43
C ARG A 102 7.08 1.73 11.49
N GLN A 103 7.52 1.93 12.73
CA GLN A 103 7.19 1.05 13.85
C GLN A 103 5.68 1.04 14.11
N LYS A 104 5.04 2.22 14.09
CA LYS A 104 3.59 2.35 14.24
C LYS A 104 2.83 1.67 13.10
N GLU A 105 3.30 1.81 11.85
CA GLU A 105 2.71 1.11 10.72
C GLU A 105 2.76 -0.42 10.91
N PHE A 106 3.90 -0.94 11.37
CA PHE A 106 4.05 -2.36 11.67
C PHE A 106 3.05 -2.84 12.73
N GLU A 107 2.90 -2.09 13.83
CA GLU A 107 1.94 -2.40 14.90
C GLU A 107 0.50 -2.44 14.39
N ILE A 108 0.10 -1.46 13.56
CA ILE A 108 -1.23 -1.45 12.95
C ILE A 108 -1.43 -2.64 12.02
N ARG A 109 -0.44 -2.98 11.18
CA ARG A 109 -0.53 -4.15 10.30
C ARG A 109 -0.65 -5.45 11.08
N LEU A 110 0.04 -5.58 12.21
CA LEU A 110 -0.08 -6.75 13.09
C LEU A 110 -1.47 -6.85 13.72
N LEU A 111 -2.03 -5.72 14.18
CA LEU A 111 -3.40 -5.67 14.70
C LEU A 111 -4.42 -6.03 13.61
N ASP A 112 -4.24 -5.55 12.38
CA ASP A 112 -5.12 -5.89 11.26
C ASP A 112 -5.05 -7.39 10.93
N ALA A 113 -3.85 -7.96 10.88
CA ALA A 113 -3.66 -9.39 10.65
C ALA A 113 -4.35 -10.23 11.73
N THR A 114 -4.24 -9.81 12.99
CA THR A 114 -4.89 -10.48 14.13
C THR A 114 -6.41 -10.45 14.01
N GLU A 115 -7.01 -9.33 13.60
CA GLU A 115 -8.46 -9.24 13.39
C GLU A 115 -8.94 -10.07 12.18
N LEU A 116 -8.16 -10.10 11.10
CA LEU A 116 -8.49 -10.92 9.93
C LEU A 116 -8.41 -12.41 10.23
N GLN A 117 -7.42 -12.84 11.01
CA GLN A 117 -7.24 -14.24 11.40
C GLN A 117 -8.46 -14.77 12.18
N LYS A 118 -9.15 -13.94 12.96
CA LYS A 118 -10.38 -14.32 13.67
C LYS A 118 -11.53 -14.69 12.72
N LEU A 119 -11.51 -14.22 11.48
CA LEU A 119 -12.53 -14.52 10.47
C LEU A 119 -12.15 -15.68 9.56
N GLU A 120 -10.89 -16.14 9.60
CA GLU A 120 -10.31 -17.05 8.61
C GLU A 120 -11.12 -18.34 8.44
N ALA A 121 -11.42 -19.04 9.53
CA ALA A 121 -12.16 -20.31 9.46
C ALA A 121 -13.57 -20.15 8.87
N ASP A 122 -14.28 -19.09 9.25
CA ASP A 122 -15.64 -18.81 8.74
C ASP A 122 -15.62 -18.39 7.27
N VAL A 123 -14.62 -17.60 6.86
CA VAL A 123 -14.43 -17.18 5.48
C VAL A 123 -14.07 -18.38 4.60
N ASN A 124 -13.11 -19.21 5.01
CA ASN A 124 -12.72 -20.41 4.27
C ASN A 124 -13.92 -21.34 4.07
N LYS A 125 -14.68 -21.61 5.14
CA LYS A 125 -15.90 -22.42 5.05
C LYS A 125 -16.93 -21.85 4.08
N ALA A 126 -17.10 -20.53 4.05
CA ALA A 126 -18.03 -19.88 3.13
C ALA A 126 -17.53 -19.88 1.67
N VAL A 127 -16.22 -19.78 1.45
CA VAL A 127 -15.60 -19.89 0.13
C VAL A 127 -15.75 -21.32 -0.40
N ASP A 128 -15.42 -22.33 0.40
CA ASP A 128 -15.55 -23.74 0.03
C ASP A 128 -17.03 -24.10 -0.22
N GLY A 129 -17.94 -23.62 0.63
CA GLY A 129 -19.38 -23.80 0.44
C GLY A 129 -19.90 -23.15 -0.85
N GLY A 130 -19.42 -21.95 -1.18
CA GLY A 130 -19.79 -21.27 -2.42
C GLY A 130 -19.24 -21.96 -3.66
N ALA A 131 -17.97 -22.39 -3.61
CA ALA A 131 -17.27 -23.01 -4.73
C ALA A 131 -17.77 -24.44 -5.02
N ASP A 132 -17.97 -25.24 -3.96
CA ASP A 132 -18.28 -26.67 -4.11
C ASP A 132 -19.79 -26.94 -4.05
N ARG A 133 -20.54 -26.14 -3.29
CA ARG A 133 -21.95 -26.41 -2.95
C ARG A 133 -22.93 -25.34 -3.42
N ASN A 134 -22.47 -24.29 -4.11
CA ASN A 134 -23.29 -23.12 -4.50
C ASN A 134 -23.99 -22.44 -3.30
N GLU A 135 -23.39 -22.52 -2.11
CA GLU A 135 -23.92 -21.88 -0.90
C GLU A 135 -23.63 -20.38 -0.92
N VAL A 136 -24.66 -19.57 -0.63
CA VAL A 136 -24.50 -18.12 -0.49
C VAL A 136 -24.00 -17.79 0.92
N PRO A 137 -22.93 -16.98 1.09
CA PRO A 137 -22.45 -16.59 2.41
C PRO A 137 -23.53 -15.92 3.26
N THR A 138 -23.61 -16.28 4.55
CA THR A 138 -24.67 -15.79 5.43
C THR A 138 -24.60 -14.26 5.62
N PRO A 139 -25.74 -13.56 5.78
CA PRO A 139 -25.75 -12.12 6.04
C PRO A 139 -24.94 -11.72 7.29
N GLU A 140 -24.88 -12.61 8.30
CA GLU A 140 -24.10 -12.40 9.51
C GLU A 140 -22.59 -12.38 9.23
N LEU A 141 -22.08 -13.34 8.47
CA LEU A 141 -20.66 -13.37 8.07
C LEU A 141 -20.32 -12.12 7.23
N GLN A 142 -21.17 -11.77 6.26
CA GLN A 142 -20.99 -10.57 5.44
C GLN A 142 -20.94 -9.29 6.30
N ASN A 143 -21.81 -9.19 7.32
CA ASN A 143 -21.80 -8.07 8.25
C ASN A 143 -20.51 -8.00 9.09
N ARG A 144 -20.00 -9.14 9.58
CA ARG A 144 -18.74 -9.19 10.32
C ARG A 144 -17.56 -8.76 9.43
N ILE A 145 -17.48 -9.28 8.20
CA ILE A 145 -16.46 -8.89 7.23
C ILE A 145 -16.51 -7.38 6.96
N ARG A 146 -17.70 -6.81 6.69
CA ARG A 146 -17.85 -5.36 6.45
C ARG A 146 -17.40 -4.51 7.64
N LYS A 147 -17.69 -4.95 8.87
CA LYS A 147 -17.27 -4.25 10.10
C LYS A 147 -15.75 -4.27 10.24
N VAL A 148 -15.12 -5.43 10.09
CA VAL A 148 -13.65 -5.55 10.18
C VAL A 148 -12.96 -4.76 9.07
N ALA A 149 -13.44 -4.86 7.83
CA ALA A 149 -12.90 -4.09 6.71
C ALA A 149 -12.99 -2.57 6.94
N SER A 150 -14.15 -2.07 7.39
CA SER A 150 -14.33 -0.66 7.73
C SER A 150 -13.42 -0.22 8.87
N ALA A 151 -13.29 -1.03 9.92
CA ALA A 151 -12.43 -0.73 11.07
C ALA A 151 -10.95 -0.64 10.67
N ILE A 152 -10.47 -1.54 9.81
CA ILE A 152 -9.11 -1.52 9.27
C ILE A 152 -8.86 -0.23 8.48
N LEU A 153 -9.78 0.14 7.58
CA LEU A 153 -9.64 1.36 6.78
C LEU A 153 -9.56 2.63 7.66
N ILE A 154 -10.47 2.76 8.63
CA ILE A 154 -10.49 3.91 9.54
C ILE A 154 -9.20 3.95 10.37
N ARG A 155 -8.79 2.82 10.93
CA ARG A 155 -7.57 2.72 11.75
C ARG A 155 -6.33 3.11 10.97
N ARG A 156 -6.17 2.59 9.74
CA ARG A 156 -5.04 2.94 8.87
C ARG A 156 -5.04 4.41 8.51
N GLN A 157 -6.21 5.01 8.25
CA GLN A 157 -6.31 6.43 7.94
C GLN A 157 -5.89 7.31 9.12
N ILE A 158 -6.36 6.99 10.33
CA ILE A 158 -5.98 7.71 11.56
C ILE A 158 -4.47 7.58 11.79
N ALA A 159 -3.94 6.35 11.75
CA ALA A 159 -2.53 6.09 11.96
C ALA A 159 -1.66 6.82 10.91
N THR A 160 -2.09 6.85 9.65
CA THR A 160 -1.40 7.60 8.58
C THR A 160 -1.30 9.07 8.91
N ASN A 161 -2.39 9.70 9.36
CA ASN A 161 -2.37 11.11 9.74
C ASN A 161 -1.42 11.36 10.92
N GLU A 162 -1.46 10.53 11.96
CA GLU A 162 -0.56 10.66 13.11
C GLU A 162 0.92 10.46 12.74
N MET A 163 1.21 9.55 11.81
CA MET A 163 2.57 9.36 11.28
C MET A 163 3.04 10.59 10.48
N ILE A 164 2.16 11.17 9.67
CA ILE A 164 2.43 12.40 8.93
C ILE A 164 2.71 13.54 9.89
N ASP A 165 1.87 13.74 10.92
CA ASP A 165 2.04 14.79 11.93
C ASP A 165 3.39 14.67 12.66
N LEU A 166 3.76 13.44 13.02
CA LEU A 166 5.01 13.15 13.73
C LEU A 166 6.25 13.50 12.89
N VAL A 167 6.23 13.19 11.59
CA VAL A 167 7.33 13.55 10.68
C VAL A 167 7.29 15.03 10.32
N TYR A 168 6.09 15.60 10.15
CA TYR A 168 5.90 17.02 9.86
C TYR A 168 6.46 17.91 10.97
N ALA A 169 6.19 17.58 12.24
CA ALA A 169 6.77 18.28 13.38
C ALA A 169 8.31 18.22 13.39
N ALA A 170 8.90 17.08 12.99
CA ALA A 170 10.35 16.95 12.87
C ALA A 170 10.92 17.77 11.71
N CYS A 171 10.21 17.83 10.57
CA CYS A 171 10.58 18.69 9.45
C CYS A 171 10.53 20.16 9.85
N GLN A 172 9.44 20.63 10.45
CA GLN A 172 9.28 22.01 10.93
C GLN A 172 10.37 22.44 11.93
N LYS A 173 10.83 21.51 12.77
CA LYS A 173 11.87 21.78 13.76
C LYS A 173 13.29 21.89 13.16
N ASN A 174 13.58 21.15 12.09
CA ASN A 174 14.95 20.95 11.61
C ASN A 174 15.23 21.50 10.20
N LEU A 175 14.19 21.81 9.42
CA LEU A 175 14.30 22.33 8.06
C LEU A 175 14.05 23.83 8.05
N ASP A 176 14.72 24.53 7.14
CA ASP A 176 14.46 25.95 6.91
C ASP A 176 13.22 26.17 6.02
N ALA A 177 12.74 27.42 5.98
CA ALA A 177 11.55 27.80 5.22
C ALA A 177 11.71 27.56 3.71
N GLY A 178 12.92 27.69 3.16
CA GLY A 178 13.22 27.42 1.76
C GLY A 178 13.06 25.94 1.44
N GLN A 179 13.63 25.07 2.27
CA GLN A 179 13.50 23.61 2.13
C GLN A 179 12.04 23.15 2.24
N LEU A 180 11.29 23.68 3.20
CA LEU A 180 9.85 23.39 3.34
C LEU A 180 9.06 23.86 2.11
N LYS A 181 9.42 25.00 1.51
CA LYS A 181 8.77 25.48 0.28
C LYS A 181 9.09 24.59 -0.92
N VAL A 182 10.31 24.05 -1.02
CA VAL A 182 10.68 23.07 -2.05
C VAL A 182 9.86 21.79 -1.86
N MET A 183 9.72 21.28 -0.64
CA MET A 183 8.84 20.12 -0.36
C MET A 183 7.41 20.37 -0.83
N ALA A 184 6.83 21.54 -0.50
CA ALA A 184 5.49 21.94 -0.91
C ALA A 184 5.31 22.00 -2.44
N SER A 185 6.38 22.31 -3.18
CA SER A 185 6.34 22.51 -4.62
C SER A 185 6.71 21.27 -5.44
N THR A 186 7.27 20.25 -4.78
CA THR A 186 7.80 19.06 -5.47
C THR A 186 6.69 18.15 -5.99
N LEU A 187 5.64 17.94 -5.19
CA LEU A 187 4.49 17.17 -5.63
C LEU A 187 3.50 18.11 -6.31
N LYS A 188 3.40 18.01 -7.64
CA LYS A 188 2.41 18.77 -8.42
C LYS A 188 1.12 17.96 -8.54
N PRO A 189 0.01 18.34 -7.89
CA PRO A 189 -1.25 17.61 -7.99
C PRO A 189 -1.79 17.57 -9.43
N GLU A 190 -1.51 18.60 -10.22
CA GLU A 190 -1.91 18.70 -11.64
C GLU A 190 -1.26 17.65 -12.54
N ALA A 191 -0.06 17.16 -12.19
CA ALA A 191 0.61 16.10 -12.94
C ALA A 191 -0.06 14.73 -12.74
N ALA A 192 -0.76 14.53 -11.62
CA ALA A 192 -1.49 13.30 -11.31
C ALA A 192 -2.95 13.33 -11.77
N ALA A 193 -3.58 14.51 -11.79
CA ALA A 193 -4.93 14.70 -12.32
C ALA A 193 -5.10 16.13 -12.86
N PRO A 194 -5.31 16.32 -14.18
CA PRO A 194 -5.59 17.64 -14.75
C PRO A 194 -6.80 18.30 -14.06
N GLY A 195 -6.59 19.49 -13.49
CA GLY A 195 -7.62 20.24 -12.75
C GLY A 195 -7.71 19.95 -11.24
N ALA A 196 -6.78 19.17 -10.68
CA ALA A 196 -6.63 19.08 -9.23
C ALA A 196 -6.23 20.44 -8.65
N LYS A 197 -6.91 20.88 -7.58
CA LYS A 197 -6.63 22.16 -6.94
C LYS A 197 -5.27 22.09 -6.23
N VAL A 198 -4.48 23.16 -6.37
CA VAL A 198 -3.31 23.39 -5.53
C VAL A 198 -3.80 23.62 -4.10
N GLU A 199 -3.42 22.73 -3.18
CA GLU A 199 -3.69 22.91 -1.76
C GLU A 199 -2.66 23.88 -1.15
N GLY A 200 -2.90 24.35 0.08
CA GLY A 200 -1.95 25.22 0.79
C GLY A 200 -0.60 24.53 1.04
N ASP A 201 0.45 25.34 1.27
CA ASP A 201 1.82 24.84 1.45
C ASP A 201 1.92 23.71 2.49
N GLU A 202 1.26 23.85 3.63
CA GLU A 202 1.24 22.81 4.67
C GLU A 202 0.67 21.48 4.16
N ALA A 203 -0.44 21.51 3.43
CA ALA A 203 -1.07 20.30 2.89
C ALA A 203 -0.18 19.62 1.84
N ASN A 204 0.53 20.41 1.03
CA ASN A 204 1.50 19.88 0.07
C ASN A 204 2.73 19.29 0.77
N ILE A 205 3.23 19.90 1.85
CA ILE A 205 4.31 19.33 2.66
C ILE A 205 3.87 18.01 3.29
N ARG A 206 2.67 17.95 3.85
CA ARG A 206 2.07 16.72 4.40
C ARG A 206 1.93 15.63 3.33
N SER A 207 1.57 16.01 2.11
CA SER A 207 1.57 15.10 0.96
C SER A 207 2.98 14.61 0.62
N PHE A 208 3.97 15.50 0.60
CA PHE A 208 5.37 15.12 0.40
C PHE A 208 5.83 14.12 1.45
N ILE A 209 5.50 14.34 2.72
CA ILE A 209 5.80 13.42 3.81
C ILE A 209 5.15 12.06 3.55
N ARG A 210 3.86 12.05 3.24
CA ARG A 210 3.09 10.81 3.00
C ARG A 210 3.67 9.97 1.86
N TYR A 211 3.95 10.59 0.71
CA TYR A 211 4.31 9.86 -0.50
C TYR A 211 5.82 9.66 -0.66
N ILE A 212 6.64 10.51 -0.03
CA ILE A 212 8.10 10.47 -0.18
C ILE A 212 8.75 10.02 1.12
N LEU A 213 8.60 10.77 2.22
CA LEU A 213 9.35 10.46 3.45
C LEU A 213 8.89 9.19 4.16
N LEU A 214 7.61 8.83 4.05
CA LEU A 214 7.04 7.61 4.61
C LEU A 214 7.05 6.43 3.63
N ASP A 215 7.63 6.58 2.44
CA ASP A 215 7.84 5.45 1.54
C ASP A 215 8.81 4.43 2.13
N GLY A 216 8.56 3.15 1.84
CA GLY A 216 9.32 2.03 2.40
C GLY A 216 10.82 2.06 2.07
N LEU A 217 11.20 2.63 0.91
CA LEU A 217 12.59 2.71 0.44
C LEU A 217 13.30 3.98 0.92
N THR A 218 12.56 5.05 1.22
CA THR A 218 13.13 6.35 1.57
C THR A 218 13.95 6.31 2.85
N TYR A 219 13.52 5.56 3.87
CA TYR A 219 14.28 5.46 5.12
C TYR A 219 15.71 4.92 4.89
N ASP A 220 15.85 3.87 4.09
CA ASP A 220 17.15 3.25 3.84
C ASP A 220 18.03 4.15 2.97
N LEU A 221 17.45 4.90 2.03
CA LEU A 221 18.15 5.92 1.26
C LEU A 221 18.68 7.05 2.15
N LEU A 222 17.83 7.62 3.00
CA LEU A 222 18.21 8.67 3.96
C LEU A 222 19.29 8.17 4.93
N ARG A 223 19.17 6.92 5.39
CA ARG A 223 20.19 6.29 6.24
C ARG A 223 21.53 6.14 5.51
N ARG A 224 21.55 5.88 4.20
CA ARG A 224 22.78 5.85 3.40
C ARG A 224 23.37 7.26 3.21
N MET A 225 22.53 8.24 2.89
CA MET A 225 22.94 9.64 2.68
C MET A 225 23.53 10.30 3.94
N SER A 226 23.08 9.88 5.12
CA SER A 226 23.54 10.41 6.41
C SER A 226 24.85 9.79 6.93
N ARG A 227 25.41 8.78 6.26
CA ARG A 227 26.69 8.18 6.68
C ARG A 227 27.85 9.18 6.48
N PRO A 228 28.84 9.19 7.39
CA PRO A 228 30.11 9.85 7.11
C PRO A 228 30.72 9.21 5.84
N ALA A 229 31.36 10.06 5.03
CA ALA A 229 32.09 9.60 3.85
C ALA A 229 33.31 8.80 4.26
#